data_AF-A0A1T2X8F2-F1
#
_entry.id   AF-A0A1T2X8F2-F1
#
_cell.length_a   1.000
_cell.length_b   1.000
_cell.length_c   1.000
_cell.angle_alpha   90.00
_cell.angle_beta   90.00
_cell.angle_gamma   90.00
#
_symmetry.space_group_name_H-M   'P 1'
#
loop_
_entity.id
_entity.type
_entity.pdbx_description
1 polymer ?
#
loop_
_entity_poly.entity_id
_entity_poly.type
_entity_poly.pdbx_seq_one_letter_code
_entity_poly.pdbx_strand_id
1 'polypeptide(L)'
;MSLNPIRTVSSLDQDTSHLTRMELFQMEASSHVTCMILKLSSVDHIGWAECRLDTTAPVDLVKWAATFQQFVGLNVEQAIQHLHGNHASWNPYKARLAEAALLDLGRFYDRHSFIEQETLCLYSESQLLDLSQAYYIFILD
;
A
#
# COMPACT_ATOMS: atom_id res chain seq x y z
N MET A 1 -33.40 36.10 28.31
CA MET A 1 -33.35 35.17 27.16
C MET A 1 -32.01 35.37 26.47
N SER A 2 -31.06 34.46 26.68
CA SER A 2 -29.73 34.51 26.08
C SER A 2 -29.64 33.39 25.05
N LEU A 3 -29.52 33.75 23.77
CA LEU A 3 -29.34 32.80 22.68
C LEU A 3 -27.84 32.47 22.60
N ASN A 4 -27.49 31.24 22.93
CA ASN A 4 -26.15 30.71 22.65
C ASN A 4 -25.98 30.57 21.13
N PRO A 5 -24.86 31.02 20.54
CA PRO A 5 -24.55 30.67 19.17
C PRO A 5 -24.17 29.19 19.12
N ILE A 6 -24.92 28.44 18.33
CA ILE A 6 -24.59 27.09 17.89
C ILE A 6 -23.23 27.21 17.19
N ARG A 7 -22.18 26.67 17.84
CA ARG A 7 -20.93 26.35 17.16
C ARG A 7 -21.27 25.22 16.19
N THR A 8 -21.48 25.58 14.94
CA THR A 8 -21.42 24.63 13.83
C THR A 8 -20.02 24.06 13.86
N VAL A 9 -19.89 22.83 14.37
CA VAL A 9 -18.68 22.03 14.23
C VAL A 9 -18.52 21.84 12.73
N SER A 10 -17.59 22.59 12.14
CA SER A 10 -17.07 22.33 10.80
C SER A 10 -16.72 20.85 10.76
N SER A 11 -17.34 20.12 9.83
CA SER A 11 -16.90 18.78 9.44
C SER A 11 -15.38 18.80 9.40
N LEU A 12 -14.75 17.93 10.20
CA LEU A 12 -13.33 17.67 10.06
C LEU A 12 -13.12 17.35 8.58
N ASP A 13 -12.41 18.22 7.87
CA ASP A 13 -11.62 17.79 6.72
C ASP A 13 -10.71 16.70 7.28
N GLN A 14 -11.10 15.45 7.08
CA GLN A 14 -10.18 14.34 7.24
C GLN A 14 -9.14 14.57 6.16
N ASP A 15 -7.99 15.09 6.56
CA ASP A 15 -6.79 15.25 5.76
C ASP A 15 -6.37 13.84 5.30
N THR A 16 -7.02 13.35 4.25
CA THR A 16 -6.78 12.01 3.72
C THR A 16 -5.68 12.14 2.69
N SER A 17 -4.42 12.16 3.16
CA SER A 17 -3.25 12.27 2.29
C SER A 17 -3.35 11.23 1.17
N HIS A 18 -3.30 11.71 -0.07
CA HIS A 18 -3.34 10.85 -1.24
C HIS A 18 -2.04 10.05 -1.34
N LEU A 19 -2.15 8.85 -1.91
CA LEU A 19 -0.99 8.06 -2.31
C LEU A 19 -0.22 8.80 -3.40
N THR A 20 1.05 9.06 -3.17
CA THR A 20 1.95 9.76 -4.11
C THR A 20 2.98 8.82 -4.72
N ARG A 21 3.26 7.69 -4.07
CA ARG A 21 4.31 6.75 -4.52
C ARG A 21 3.85 5.30 -4.42
N MET A 22 4.19 4.52 -5.44
CA MET A 22 4.07 3.07 -5.46
C MET A 22 5.41 2.45 -5.87
N GLU A 23 5.91 1.53 -5.05
CA GLU A 23 7.16 0.82 -5.30
C GLU A 23 6.92 -0.68 -5.21
N LEU A 24 7.41 -1.44 -6.19
CA LEU A 24 7.29 -2.88 -6.23
C LEU A 24 8.67 -3.49 -6.46
N PHE A 25 9.11 -4.32 -5.53
CA PHE A 25 10.41 -5.00 -5.58
C PHE A 25 10.19 -6.50 -5.73
N GLN A 26 11.00 -7.11 -6.58
CA GLN A 26 11.11 -8.55 -6.74
C GLN A 26 12.47 -8.99 -6.21
N MET A 27 12.47 -9.88 -5.21
CA MET A 27 13.67 -10.47 -4.61
C MET A 27 13.71 -11.98 -4.87
N GLU A 28 14.90 -12.53 -5.04
CA GLU A 28 15.11 -13.97 -5.05
C GLU A 28 14.99 -14.52 -3.63
N ALA A 29 14.13 -15.51 -3.40
CA ALA A 29 14.11 -16.23 -2.14
C ALA A 29 14.73 -17.63 -2.27
N SER A 30 14.43 -18.34 -3.37
CA SER A 30 15.05 -19.63 -3.75
C SER A 30 14.71 -19.98 -5.20
N SER A 31 15.17 -21.13 -5.71
CA SER A 31 15.01 -21.54 -7.12
C SER A 31 13.57 -21.59 -7.65
N HIS A 32 12.57 -21.62 -6.76
CA HIS A 32 11.14 -21.64 -7.12
C HIS A 32 10.29 -20.66 -6.33
N VAL A 33 10.92 -19.82 -5.48
CA VAL A 33 10.22 -18.86 -4.65
C VAL A 33 10.69 -17.46 -4.99
N THR A 34 9.76 -16.65 -5.48
CA THR A 34 9.95 -15.23 -5.69
C THR A 34 9.31 -14.45 -4.54
N CYS A 35 10.04 -13.54 -3.94
CA CYS A 35 9.51 -12.64 -2.92
C CYS A 35 9.15 -11.30 -3.56
N MET A 36 7.92 -10.84 -3.34
CA MET A 36 7.42 -9.55 -3.80
C MET A 36 7.22 -8.62 -2.61
N ILE A 37 7.73 -7.41 -2.70
CA ILE A 37 7.50 -6.35 -1.71
C ILE A 37 6.79 -5.20 -2.39
N LEU A 38 5.62 -4.80 -1.87
CA LEU A 38 4.89 -3.61 -2.30
C LEU A 38 4.99 -2.56 -1.21
N LYS A 39 5.40 -1.34 -1.58
CA LYS A 39 5.34 -0.15 -0.74
C LYS A 39 4.42 0.87 -1.38
N LEU A 40 3.55 1.44 -0.57
CA LEU A 40 2.65 2.54 -0.92
C LEU A 40 2.96 3.69 0.03
N SER A 41 3.14 4.89 -0.51
CA SER A 41 3.42 6.07 0.31
C SER A 41 2.45 7.18 0.00
N SER A 42 2.00 7.85 1.05
CA SER A 42 1.47 9.21 1.01
C SER A 42 2.56 10.19 1.45
N VAL A 43 2.21 11.47 1.59
CA VAL A 43 3.15 12.50 2.08
C VAL A 43 3.71 12.16 3.46
N ASP A 44 2.88 11.61 4.34
CA ASP A 44 3.21 11.48 5.76
C ASP A 44 3.40 10.02 6.20
N HIS A 45 2.90 9.06 5.42
CA HIS A 45 2.81 7.67 5.82
C HIS A 45 3.28 6.72 4.72
N ILE A 46 3.80 5.57 5.15
CA ILE A 46 4.22 4.48 4.29
C ILE A 46 3.55 3.23 4.84
N GLY A 47 2.91 2.47 3.95
CA GLY A 47 2.45 1.12 4.24
C GLY A 47 3.09 0.16 3.26
N TRP A 48 3.33 -1.06 3.71
CA TRP A 48 4.00 -2.05 2.90
C TRP A 48 3.53 -3.46 3.20
N ALA A 49 3.83 -4.38 2.29
CA ALA A 49 3.61 -5.79 2.49
C ALA A 49 4.61 -6.63 1.70
N GLU A 50 4.76 -7.87 2.14
CA GLU A 50 5.55 -8.90 1.49
C GLU A 50 4.64 -10.07 1.10
N CYS A 51 4.84 -10.66 -0.08
CA CYS A 51 4.27 -11.95 -0.41
C CYS A 51 5.30 -12.88 -1.07
N ARG A 52 5.25 -14.16 -0.71
CA ARG A 52 6.06 -15.21 -1.35
C ARG A 52 5.22 -15.91 -2.39
N LEU A 53 5.73 -15.96 -3.61
CA LEU A 53 5.13 -16.63 -4.75
C LEU A 53 5.86 -17.95 -4.99
N ASP A 54 5.17 -19.05 -4.77
CA ASP A 54 5.63 -20.38 -5.15
C ASP A 54 5.23 -20.61 -6.61
N THR A 55 6.07 -20.12 -7.52
CA THR A 55 5.84 -20.17 -8.96
C THR A 55 7.14 -20.40 -9.70
N THR A 56 7.11 -21.34 -10.65
CA THR A 56 8.19 -21.55 -11.61
C THR A 56 8.12 -20.58 -12.79
N ALA A 57 6.95 -19.96 -13.01
CA ALA A 57 6.77 -18.97 -14.06
C ALA A 57 7.33 -17.60 -13.63
N PRO A 58 8.01 -16.87 -14.53
CA PRO A 58 8.49 -15.53 -14.26
C PRO A 58 7.35 -14.59 -13.88
N VAL A 59 7.57 -13.75 -12.86
CA VAL A 59 6.65 -12.68 -12.50
C VAL A 59 6.85 -11.52 -13.47
N ASP A 60 5.77 -11.14 -14.17
CA ASP A 60 5.78 -9.94 -14.99
C ASP A 60 5.60 -8.71 -14.10
N LEU A 61 6.72 -8.15 -13.64
CA LEU A 61 6.75 -7.03 -12.71
C LEU A 61 5.98 -5.81 -13.23
N VAL A 62 6.06 -5.53 -14.53
CA VAL A 62 5.37 -4.39 -15.16
C VAL A 62 3.85 -4.59 -15.10
N LYS A 63 3.35 -5.79 -15.40
CA LYS A 63 1.90 -6.08 -15.27
C LYS A 63 1.42 -6.07 -13.83
N TRP A 64 2.28 -6.38 -12.86
CA TRP A 64 1.96 -6.23 -11.45
C TRP A 64 1.90 -4.75 -11.05
N ALA A 65 2.95 -4.00 -11.38
CA ALA A 65 3.03 -2.57 -11.13
C ALA A 65 1.85 -1.79 -11.74
N ALA A 66 1.48 -2.07 -12.99
CA ALA A 66 0.34 -1.42 -13.65
C ALA A 66 -1.00 -1.64 -12.92
N THR A 67 -1.14 -2.74 -12.18
CA THR A 67 -2.30 -2.99 -11.33
C THR A 67 -2.31 -2.06 -10.12
N PHE A 68 -1.17 -1.95 -9.42
CA PHE A 68 -1.05 -1.15 -8.18
C PHE A 68 -0.92 0.34 -8.43
N GLN A 69 -0.42 0.75 -9.60
CA GLN A 69 -0.31 2.15 -9.99
C GLN A 69 -1.66 2.87 -9.96
N GLN A 70 -2.76 2.13 -10.14
CA GLN A 70 -4.13 2.66 -10.06
C GLN A 70 -4.49 3.20 -8.67
N PHE A 71 -3.72 2.86 -7.63
CA PHE A 71 -3.91 3.42 -6.29
C PHE A 71 -3.30 4.81 -6.13
N VAL A 72 -2.30 5.16 -6.93
CA VAL A 72 -1.63 6.47 -6.80
C VAL A 72 -2.58 7.57 -7.24
N GLY A 73 -2.71 8.62 -6.42
CA GLY A 73 -3.73 9.66 -6.53
C GLY A 73 -5.00 9.37 -5.74
N LEU A 74 -5.22 8.15 -5.25
CA LEU A 74 -6.32 7.81 -4.34
C LEU A 74 -5.89 8.01 -2.89
N ASN A 75 -6.83 8.35 -2.01
CA ASN A 75 -6.61 8.18 -0.58
C ASN A 75 -6.78 6.69 -0.16
N VAL A 76 -6.44 6.35 1.08
CA VAL A 76 -6.47 4.96 1.56
C VAL A 76 -7.85 4.33 1.45
N GLU A 77 -8.91 5.06 1.82
CA GLU A 77 -10.29 4.55 1.75
C GLU A 77 -10.69 4.27 0.29
N GLN A 78 -10.42 5.20 -0.62
CA GLN A 78 -10.67 5.06 -2.05
C GLN A 78 -9.89 3.88 -2.65
N ALA A 79 -8.62 3.70 -2.25
CA ALA A 79 -7.80 2.59 -2.70
C ALA A 79 -8.35 1.24 -2.22
N ILE A 80 -8.82 1.15 -0.97
CA ILE A 80 -9.47 -0.05 -0.43
C ILE A 80 -10.79 -0.34 -1.16
N GLN A 81 -11.61 0.68 -1.41
CA GLN A 81 -12.83 0.54 -2.21
C GLN A 81 -12.53 0.05 -3.63
N HIS A 82 -11.50 0.61 -4.28
CA HIS A 82 -11.04 0.18 -5.60
C HIS A 82 -10.58 -1.26 -5.62
N LEU A 83 -9.82 -1.67 -4.60
CA LEU A 83 -9.38 -3.05 -4.41
C LEU A 83 -10.58 -3.99 -4.28
N HIS A 84 -11.54 -3.70 -3.40
CA HIS A 84 -12.73 -4.53 -3.21
C HIS A 84 -13.58 -4.66 -4.48
N GLY A 85 -13.73 -3.57 -5.23
CA GLY A 85 -14.46 -3.58 -6.50
C GLY A 85 -13.82 -4.45 -7.59
N ASN A 86 -12.49 -4.65 -7.52
CA ASN A 86 -11.72 -5.41 -8.51
C ASN A 86 -11.17 -6.75 -7.98
N HIS A 87 -11.40 -7.08 -6.71
CA HIS A 87 -10.75 -8.21 -6.04
C HIS A 87 -10.93 -9.54 -6.81
N ALA A 88 -12.12 -9.78 -7.37
CA ALA A 88 -12.43 -11.00 -8.10
C ALA A 88 -11.74 -11.11 -9.48
N SER A 89 -11.29 -10.01 -10.07
CA SER A 89 -10.60 -10.00 -11.37
C SER A 89 -9.08 -10.05 -11.24
N TRP A 90 -8.55 -9.87 -10.03
CA TRP A 90 -7.12 -9.85 -9.75
C TRP A 90 -6.60 -11.24 -9.40
N ASN A 91 -5.31 -11.44 -9.67
CA ASN A 91 -4.60 -12.60 -9.13
C ASN A 91 -4.69 -12.56 -7.58
N PRO A 92 -5.01 -13.68 -6.89
CA PRO A 92 -5.16 -13.70 -5.43
C PRO A 92 -3.93 -13.19 -4.67
N TYR A 93 -2.73 -13.44 -5.17
CA TYR A 93 -1.49 -12.93 -4.56
C TYR A 93 -1.36 -11.42 -4.71
N LYS A 94 -1.75 -10.86 -5.87
CA LYS A 94 -1.78 -9.40 -6.07
C LYS A 94 -2.76 -8.74 -5.11
N ALA A 95 -3.97 -9.29 -5.01
CA ALA A 95 -5.02 -8.75 -4.16
C ALA A 95 -4.60 -8.75 -2.69
N ARG A 96 -4.07 -9.88 -2.18
CA ARG A 96 -3.57 -9.97 -0.81
C ARG A 96 -2.38 -9.04 -0.53
N LEU A 97 -1.46 -8.91 -1.49
CA LEU A 97 -0.31 -8.01 -1.34
C LEU A 97 -0.76 -6.55 -1.24
N ALA A 98 -1.68 -6.13 -2.11
CA ALA A 98 -2.27 -4.79 -2.07
C ALA A 98 -3.07 -4.54 -0.78
N GLU A 99 -3.92 -5.49 -0.39
CA GLU A 99 -4.72 -5.43 0.82
C GLU A 99 -3.84 -5.21 2.05
N ALA A 100 -2.79 -6.04 2.21
CA ALA A 100 -1.89 -5.94 3.34
C ALA A 100 -1.14 -4.60 3.38
N ALA A 101 -0.66 -4.10 2.23
CA ALA A 101 0.04 -2.82 2.17
C ALA A 101 -0.88 -1.62 2.47
N LEU A 102 -2.13 -1.66 2.00
CA LEU A 102 -3.14 -0.64 2.29
C LEU A 102 -3.61 -0.68 3.73
N LEU A 103 -3.77 -1.87 4.31
CA LEU A 103 -4.10 -2.04 5.72
C LEU A 103 -2.97 -1.52 6.62
N ASP A 104 -1.71 -1.80 6.27
CA ASP A 104 -0.56 -1.27 7.00
C ASP A 104 -0.51 0.26 6.95
N LEU A 105 -0.77 0.86 5.78
CA LEU A 105 -0.90 2.31 5.64
C LEU A 105 -2.10 2.88 6.41
N GLY A 106 -3.22 2.15 6.45
CA GLY A 106 -4.46 2.56 7.11
C GLY A 106 -4.34 2.67 8.64
N ARG A 107 -3.36 1.98 9.25
CA ARG A 107 -3.12 2.00 10.70
C ARG A 107 -2.84 3.40 11.24
N PHE A 108 -2.31 4.30 10.41
CA PHE A 108 -2.03 5.68 10.81
C PHE A 108 -3.28 6.57 10.85
N TYR A 109 -4.37 6.16 10.18
CA TYR A 109 -5.63 6.88 10.11
C TYR A 109 -6.65 6.41 11.16
N ASP A 110 -6.55 5.14 11.60
CA ASP A 110 -7.39 4.58 12.66
C ASP A 110 -6.83 4.90 14.06
N ARG A 111 -7.33 5.98 14.66
CA ARG A 111 -6.91 6.44 16.00
C ARG A 111 -7.32 5.52 17.16
N HIS A 112 -7.92 4.34 16.90
CA HIS A 112 -8.58 3.48 17.91
C HIS A 112 -8.25 1.98 17.85
N SER A 113 -7.39 1.49 16.96
CA SER A 113 -6.99 0.07 16.95
C SER A 113 -5.62 -0.12 17.62
N PHE A 114 -5.65 -0.19 18.94
CA PHE A 114 -4.53 -0.57 19.81
C PHE A 114 -4.25 -2.08 19.66
N ILE A 115 -3.59 -2.47 18.57
CA ILE A 115 -2.73 -3.66 18.55
C ILE A 115 -1.48 -3.26 17.77
N GLU A 116 -0.37 -3.07 18.48
CA GLU A 116 0.98 -2.96 17.94
C GLU A 116 1.33 -4.25 17.19
N GLN A 117 0.90 -4.37 15.94
CA GLN A 117 1.71 -5.03 14.94
C GLN A 117 2.46 -3.93 14.23
N GLU A 118 3.60 -3.55 14.82
CA GLU A 118 4.68 -2.89 14.11
C GLU A 118 5.13 -3.83 12.99
N THR A 119 4.47 -3.75 11.84
CA THR A 119 5.04 -4.30 10.61
C THR A 119 6.08 -3.27 10.18
N LEU A 120 7.21 -3.21 10.90
CA LEU A 120 8.33 -2.38 10.49
C LEU A 120 8.88 -2.95 9.19
N CYS A 121 8.96 -2.13 8.15
CA CYS A 121 9.67 -2.51 6.94
C CYS A 121 11.11 -2.82 7.34
N LEU A 122 11.46 -4.12 7.35
CA LEU A 122 12.77 -4.60 7.79
C LEU A 122 13.91 -4.16 6.86
N TYR A 123 13.57 -3.54 5.74
CA TYR A 123 14.48 -3.11 4.71
C TYR A 123 14.45 -1.58 4.57
N SER A 124 15.62 -0.95 4.61
CA SER A 124 15.77 0.40 4.08
C SER A 124 15.53 0.42 2.56
N GLU A 125 15.26 1.60 2.00
CA GLU A 125 15.16 1.76 0.54
C GLU A 125 16.43 1.31 -0.18
N SER A 126 17.62 1.61 0.36
CA SER A 126 18.89 1.14 -0.20
C SER A 126 18.99 -0.38 -0.19
N GLN A 127 18.59 -1.04 0.91
CA GLN A 127 18.58 -2.50 0.98
C GLN A 127 17.61 -3.11 -0.04
N LEU A 128 16.44 -2.52 -0.24
CA LEU A 128 15.48 -2.99 -1.25
C LEU A 128 16.04 -2.87 -2.67
N LEU A 129 16.67 -1.74 -3.00
CA LEU A 129 17.30 -1.54 -4.29
C LEU A 129 18.44 -2.53 -4.52
N ASP A 130 19.33 -2.71 -3.53
CA ASP A 130 20.51 -3.57 -3.63
C ASP A 130 20.17 -5.06 -3.69
N LEU A 131 19.13 -5.49 -2.97
CA LEU A 131 18.75 -6.91 -2.87
C LEU A 131 17.73 -7.34 -3.94
N SER A 132 17.09 -6.40 -4.62
CA SER A 132 16.10 -6.71 -5.64
C SER A 132 16.74 -7.22 -6.92
N GLN A 133 16.18 -8.28 -7.50
CA GLN A 133 16.49 -8.70 -8.86
C GLN A 133 15.90 -7.73 -9.89
N ALA A 134 14.72 -7.19 -9.56
CA ALA A 134 14.01 -6.21 -10.38
C ALA A 134 13.14 -5.34 -9.48
N TYR A 135 12.93 -4.09 -9.88
CA TYR A 135 12.05 -3.17 -9.18
C TYR A 135 11.33 -2.24 -10.15
N TYR A 136 10.20 -1.71 -9.70
CA TYR A 136 9.41 -0.71 -10.39
C TYR A 136 9.02 0.37 -9.39
N ILE A 137 9.27 1.63 -9.72
CA ILE A 137 8.94 2.77 -8.88
C ILE A 137 8.12 3.75 -9.72
N PHE A 138 6.97 4.13 -9.20
CA PHE A 138 6.11 5.17 -9.76
C PHE A 138 5.88 6.26 -8.72
N ILE A 139 6.07 7.50 -9.15
CA ILE A 139 5.89 8.70 -8.34
C ILE A 139 4.93 9.61 -9.10
N LEU A 140 3.93 10.13 -8.40
CA LEU A 140 3.05 11.18 -8.88
C LEU A 140 3.52 12.50 -8.25
N ASP A 141 4.07 13.37 -9.10
CA ASP A 141 4.53 14.72 -8.75
C ASP A 141 3.36 15.70 -8.52
#